data_AF-A0A836UJA7-F1
#
_entry.id   AF-A0A836UJA7-F1
#
_cell.length_a   1.000
_cell.length_b   1.000
_cell.length_c   1.000
_cell.angle_alpha   90.00
_cell.angle_beta   90.00
_cell.angle_gamma   90.00
#
_symmetry.space_group_name_H-M   'P 1'
#
loop_
_entity.id
_entity.type
_entity.pdbx_description
1 polymer ?
#
loop_
_entity_poly.entity_id
_entity_poly.type
_entity_poly.pdbx_seq_one_letter_code
_entity_poly.pdbx_strand_id
1 'polypeptide(L)'
;MATHNTGSQLNTWATCQWAGSIRDFIACETVTGKGDWMDELLILDGPYIEKGYLRITDKPGFGVDLNPDVTQAHLAEGETWWA
;
A
#
# COMPACT_ATOMS: atom_id res chain seq x y z
N MET A 1 4.44 -0.34 -19.18
CA MET A 1 4.53 -1.45 -18.21
C MET A 1 3.32 -1.51 -17.28
N ALA A 2 2.80 -2.71 -17.00
CA ALA A 2 1.78 -2.95 -15.97
C ALA A 2 2.32 -3.97 -14.95
N THR A 3 1.99 -3.79 -13.67
CA THR A 3 2.53 -4.63 -12.59
C THR A 3 1.51 -5.64 -12.09
N HIS A 4 1.88 -6.91 -12.07
CA HIS A 4 1.16 -7.93 -11.31
C HIS A 4 1.28 -7.66 -9.82
N ASN A 5 0.17 -7.72 -9.09
CA ASN A 5 0.16 -7.42 -7.66
C ASN A 5 -1.06 -8.04 -6.96
N THR A 6 -0.76 -8.99 -6.08
CA THR A 6 -1.71 -9.67 -5.18
C THR A 6 -1.33 -9.46 -3.71
N GLY A 7 -0.47 -8.48 -3.43
CA GLY A 7 0.03 -8.18 -2.09
C GLY A 7 -0.85 -7.21 -1.31
N SER A 8 -0.39 -6.87 -0.11
CA SER A 8 -1.08 -5.95 0.80
C SER A 8 -1.04 -4.49 0.31
N GLN A 9 -1.66 -3.60 1.09
CA GLN A 9 -1.66 -2.16 0.84
C GLN A 9 -0.23 -1.60 0.74
N LEU A 10 0.72 -2.06 1.56
CA LEU A 10 2.12 -1.63 1.47
C LEU A 10 2.76 -2.03 0.13
N ASN A 11 2.49 -3.22 -0.40
CA ASN A 11 3.02 -3.64 -1.69
C ASN A 11 2.46 -2.79 -2.84
N THR A 12 1.16 -2.53 -2.81
CA THR A 12 0.49 -1.64 -3.80
C THR A 12 1.06 -0.22 -3.71
N TRP A 13 1.24 0.32 -2.50
CA TRP A 13 1.82 1.64 -2.26
C TRP A 13 3.25 1.74 -2.78
N ALA A 14 4.11 0.78 -2.44
CA ALA A 14 5.49 0.73 -2.91
C ALA A 14 5.58 0.61 -4.44
N THR A 15 4.69 -0.19 -5.04
CA THR A 15 4.61 -0.34 -6.50
C THR A 15 4.22 0.97 -7.17
N CYS A 16 3.25 1.70 -6.64
CA CYS A 16 2.86 3.01 -7.16
C CYS A 16 3.96 4.08 -6.97
N GLN A 17 4.68 4.06 -5.84
CA GLN A 17 5.85 4.92 -5.62
C GLN A 17 6.93 4.68 -6.68
N TRP A 18 7.28 3.42 -6.93
CA TRP A 18 8.19 3.05 -8.01
C TRP A 18 7.65 3.49 -9.39
N ALA A 19 6.35 3.30 -9.65
CA ALA A 19 5.71 3.67 -10.91
C ALA A 19 5.84 5.18 -11.21
N GLY A 20 5.89 6.04 -10.19
CA GLY A 20 6.16 7.47 -10.33
C GLY A 20 7.50 7.79 -11.02
N SER A 21 8.44 6.84 -11.03
CA SER A 21 9.74 6.97 -11.72
C SER A 21 9.77 6.39 -13.15
N ILE A 22 8.68 5.77 -13.61
CA ILE A 22 8.63 4.99 -14.86
C ILE A 22 7.81 5.72 -15.93
N ARG A 23 8.45 6.04 -17.07
CA ARG A 23 7.83 6.84 -18.14
C ARG A 23 6.73 6.13 -18.93
N ASP A 24 6.79 4.81 -19.03
CA ASP A 24 5.84 4.02 -19.82
C ASP A 24 4.84 3.24 -18.94
N PHE A 25 4.69 3.60 -17.67
CA PHE A 25 3.76 2.94 -16.76
C PHE A 25 2.29 3.08 -17.23
N ILE A 26 1.52 2.01 -17.08
CA ILE A 26 0.11 1.93 -17.51
C ILE A 26 -0.81 1.82 -16.28
N ALA A 27 -0.64 0.77 -15.47
CA ALA A 27 -1.50 0.49 -14.32
C ALA A 27 -0.84 -0.48 -13.33
N CYS A 28 -1.33 -0.47 -12.09
CA CYS A 28 -0.99 -1.43 -11.05
C CYS A 28 -2.22 -2.29 -10.77
N GLU A 29 -2.08 -3.62 -10.82
CA GLU A 29 -3.10 -4.52 -10.27
C GLU A 29 -3.20 -4.29 -8.75
N THR A 30 -4.38 -4.52 -8.17
CA THR A 30 -4.49 -4.54 -6.70
C THR A 30 -5.64 -5.42 -6.25
N VAL A 31 -5.44 -6.09 -5.12
CA VAL A 31 -6.48 -6.83 -4.40
C VAL A 31 -7.07 -6.04 -3.23
N THR A 32 -6.49 -4.86 -2.95
CA THR A 32 -6.87 -3.88 -1.92
C THR A 32 -7.70 -2.74 -2.52
N GLY A 33 -8.13 -1.76 -1.74
CA GLY A 33 -9.01 -0.66 -2.15
C GLY A 33 -10.50 -1.01 -2.07
N LYS A 34 -10.84 -2.01 -1.26
CA LYS A 34 -12.20 -2.56 -1.10
C LYS A 34 -12.91 -2.03 0.16
N GLY A 35 -12.22 -1.30 1.02
CA GLY A 35 -12.71 -0.80 2.30
C GLY A 35 -12.68 -1.85 3.41
N ASP A 36 -11.79 -2.83 3.33
CA ASP A 36 -11.55 -3.81 4.40
C ASP A 36 -10.26 -3.51 5.18
N TRP A 37 -9.91 -4.37 6.14
CA TRP A 37 -8.79 -4.16 7.04
C TRP A 37 -7.44 -3.97 6.31
N MET A 38 -7.25 -4.54 5.12
CA MET A 38 -5.99 -4.39 4.39
C MET A 38 -5.78 -2.95 3.96
N ASP A 39 -6.84 -2.16 3.79
CA ASP A 39 -6.78 -0.74 3.42
C ASP A 39 -6.44 0.17 4.61
N GLU A 40 -6.37 -0.39 5.81
CA GLU A 40 -6.04 0.31 7.06
C GLU A 40 -4.63 -0.03 7.57
N LEU A 41 -3.85 -0.81 6.81
CA LEU A 41 -2.48 -1.20 7.16
C LEU A 41 -1.49 -0.03 7.20
N LEU A 42 -1.74 1.04 6.45
CA LEU A 42 -0.90 2.23 6.38
C LEU A 42 -1.61 3.43 7.03
N ILE A 43 -0.83 4.24 7.74
CA ILE A 43 -1.27 5.55 8.22
C ILE A 43 -1.08 6.55 7.09
N LEU A 44 -2.18 7.04 6.52
CA LEU A 44 -2.19 7.95 5.37
C LEU A 44 -2.74 9.33 5.76
N ASP A 45 -2.19 10.39 5.17
CA ASP A 45 -2.71 11.76 5.33
C ASP A 45 -4.05 12.01 4.59
N GLY A 46 -4.47 11.05 3.76
CA GLY A 46 -5.60 11.17 2.86
C GLY A 46 -6.12 9.81 2.39
N PRO A 47 -7.06 9.78 1.43
CA PRO A 47 -7.65 8.53 0.97
C PRO A 47 -6.59 7.64 0.30
N TYR A 48 -6.70 6.34 0.53
CA TYR A 48 -5.81 5.35 -0.08
C TYR A 48 -5.98 5.29 -1.61
N ILE A 49 -7.18 4.94 -2.09
CA ILE A 49 -7.54 4.91 -3.51
C ILE A 49 -8.77 5.78 -3.71
N GLU A 50 -8.66 6.77 -4.60
CA GLU A 50 -9.76 7.64 -4.99
C GLU A 50 -10.05 7.47 -6.48
N LYS A 51 -11.27 7.02 -6.81
CA LYS A 51 -11.74 6.82 -8.21
C LYS A 51 -10.80 5.95 -9.05
N GLY A 52 -10.17 4.95 -8.44
CA GLY A 52 -9.23 4.03 -9.09
C GLY A 52 -7.80 4.55 -9.21
N TYR A 53 -7.47 5.68 -8.58
CA TYR A 53 -6.13 6.26 -8.58
C TYR A 53 -5.56 6.35 -7.16
N LEU A 54 -4.25 6.15 -7.05
CA LEU A 54 -3.47 6.33 -5.83
C LEU A 54 -2.55 7.53 -6.02
N ARG A 55 -2.55 8.45 -5.05
CA ARG A 55 -1.66 9.61 -5.05
C ARG A 55 -0.41 9.32 -4.22
N ILE A 56 0.73 9.20 -4.90
CA ILE A 56 2.03 9.01 -4.25
C ILE A 56 2.47 10.28 -3.48
N THR A 57 3.42 10.11 -2.56
CA THR A 57 3.89 11.16 -1.65
C THR A 57 5.34 11.53 -1.91
N ASP A 58 5.67 12.81 -1.70
CA ASP A 58 7.03 13.36 -1.78
C ASP A 58 7.81 13.26 -0.46
N LYS A 59 7.20 12.68 0.59
CA LYS A 59 7.87 12.44 1.87
C LYS A 59 9.00 11.39 1.70
N PRO A 60 10.07 11.45 2.51
CA PRO A 60 11.17 10.47 2.44
C PRO A 60 10.71 9.01 2.61
N GLY A 61 11.44 8.09 1.97
CA GLY A 61 11.13 6.65 2.02
C GLY A 61 9.84 6.32 1.26
N PHE A 62 9.00 5.46 1.82
CA PHE A 62 7.64 5.25 1.29
C PHE A 62 6.67 6.36 1.70
N GLY A 63 7.09 7.25 2.62
CA GLY A 63 6.31 8.40 3.07
C GLY A 63 5.05 8.07 3.87
N VAL A 64 5.00 6.86 4.43
CA VAL A 64 3.90 6.29 5.22
C VAL A 64 4.48 5.39 6.30
N ASP A 65 3.75 5.25 7.41
CA ASP A 65 4.05 4.31 8.48
C ASP A 65 3.03 3.16 8.49
N LEU A 66 3.42 2.01 9.04
CA LEU A 66 2.49 0.92 9.32
C LEU A 66 1.58 1.31 10.48
N ASN A 67 0.30 0.95 10.38
CA ASN A 67 -0.62 0.99 11.50
C ASN A 67 -0.36 -0.22 12.42
N PRO A 68 0.20 -0.03 13.62
CA PRO A 68 0.58 -1.15 14.49
C PRO A 68 -0.65 -1.94 14.96
N ASP A 69 -1.80 -1.29 15.17
CA ASP A 69 -3.00 -1.95 15.67
C ASP A 69 -3.55 -2.92 14.63
N VAL A 70 -3.67 -2.48 13.37
CA VAL A 70 -4.16 -3.32 12.27
C VAL A 70 -3.15 -4.39 11.91
N THR A 71 -1.86 -4.04 11.86
CA THR A 71 -0.81 -4.99 11.49
C THR A 71 -0.69 -6.11 12.52
N GLN A 72 -0.69 -5.78 13.81
CA GLN A 72 -0.61 -6.78 14.89
C GLN A 72 -1.87 -7.65 14.97
N ALA A 73 -3.06 -7.07 14.75
CA ALA A 73 -4.32 -7.81 14.75
C ALA A 73 -4.42 -8.86 13.62
N HIS A 74 -3.65 -8.70 12.55
CA HIS A 74 -3.70 -9.56 11.35
C HIS A 74 -2.38 -10.28 11.06
N LEU A 75 -1.53 -10.47 12.08
CA LEU A 75 -0.36 -11.34 11.95
C LEU A 75 -0.80 -12.77 11.60
N ALA A 76 -0.02 -13.42 10.75
CA ALA A 76 -0.23 -14.83 10.47
C ALA A 76 0.02 -15.68 11.73
N GLU A 77 -0.60 -16.85 11.79
CA GLU A 77 -0.42 -17.76 12.92
C GLU A 77 1.05 -18.12 13.12
N GLY A 78 1.56 -17.91 14.34
CA GLY A 78 2.96 -18.17 14.70
C GLY A 78 3.92 -17.00 14.44
N GLU A 79 3.48 -15.92 13.79
CA GLU A 79 4.29 -14.72 13.59
C GLU A 79 4.34 -13.85 14.86
N THR A 80 5.43 -13.11 15.01
CA THR A 80 5.63 -12.13 16.09
C THR A 80 5.78 -10.75 15.50
N TRP A 81 5.28 -9.72 16.21
CA TRP A 81 5.55 -8.33 15.84
C TRP A 81 6.98 -7.94 16.22
N TRP A 82 7.73 -7.43 15.25
CA TRP A 82 9.13 -7.00 15.42
C TRP A 82 9.18 -5.46 15.42
N ALA A 83 9.05 -4.84 16.59
CA ALA A 83 9.24 -3.38 16.80
C ALA A 83 10.64 -3.06 17.33
#